data_AF-A0A2E4ITY2-F1
#
_entry.id   AF-A0A2E4ITY2-F1
#
_cell.length_a   1.000
_cell.length_b   1.000
_cell.length_c   1.000
_cell.angle_alpha   90.00
_cell.angle_beta   90.00
_cell.angle_gamma   90.00
#
_symmetry.space_group_name_H-M   'P 1'
#
loop_
_entity.id
_entity.type
_entity.pdbx_description
1 polymer ?
#
loop_
_entity_poly.entity_id
_entity_poly.type
_entity_poly.pdbx_seq_one_letter_code
_entity_poly.pdbx_strand_id
1 'polypeptide(L)' 'MFYGATAFNQDISNWNISNVTNMEYMFYNATSFNQDISSWNVDNVLDCNDIFNGSGILAAYKPSFTSCSD' A
#
# COMPACT_ATOMS: atom_id res chain seq x y z
N MET A 1 -7.42 2.39 4.67
CA MET A 1 -6.96 3.37 5.70
C MET A 1 -6.84 4.78 5.12
N PHE A 2 -6.27 4.95 3.93
CA PHE A 2 -6.10 6.23 3.22
C PHE A 2 -6.95 6.31 1.94
N TYR A 3 -8.11 5.66 1.95
CA TYR A 3 -9.05 5.69 0.84
C TYR A 3 -9.45 7.14 0.51
N GLY A 4 -9.19 7.57 -0.73
CA GLY A 4 -9.49 8.92 -1.21
C GLY A 4 -8.71 10.03 -0.52
N ALA A 5 -7.63 9.72 0.19
CA ALA A 5 -6.76 10.72 0.84
C ALA A 5 -5.85 11.40 -0.20
N THR A 6 -6.45 12.15 -1.12
CA THR A 6 -5.79 12.72 -2.31
C THR A 6 -4.60 13.63 -2.00
N ALA A 7 -4.55 14.23 -0.81
CA ALA A 7 -3.45 15.08 -0.36
C ALA A 7 -2.40 14.36 0.51
N PHE A 8 -2.61 13.09 0.88
CA PHE A 8 -1.70 12.37 1.75
C PHE A 8 -0.45 11.91 0.99
N ASN A 9 0.72 12.32 1.49
CA ASN A 9 2.02 11.90 0.96
C ASN A 9 3.13 11.94 2.05
N GLN A 10 2.78 11.54 3.27
CA GLN A 10 3.73 11.53 4.38
C GLN A 10 4.52 10.23 4.39
N ASP A 11 5.79 10.30 4.79
CA ASP A 11 6.66 9.13 4.90
C ASP A 11 6.12 8.14 5.94
N ILE A 12 5.87 6.92 5.48
CA ILE A 12 5.40 5.77 6.26
C ILE A 12 6.26 4.52 6.00
N SER A 13 7.44 4.69 5.39
CA SER A 13 8.38 3.60 5.07
C SER A 13 8.75 2.76 6.31
N ASN A 14 8.77 3.40 7.49
CA ASN A 14 9.13 2.80 8.77
C ASN A 14 7.97 2.13 9.54
N TRP A 15 6.78 2.05 8.96
CA TRP A 15 5.64 1.41 9.63
C TRP A 15 5.86 -0.10 9.77
N ASN A 16 5.69 -0.61 10.99
CA ASN A 16 5.64 -2.04 11.22
C ASN A 16 4.23 -2.56 10.93
N ILE A 17 4.06 -3.20 9.77
CA ILE A 17 2.81 -3.82 9.33
C ILE A 17 2.82 -5.35 9.46
N SER A 18 3.76 -5.93 10.21
CA SER A 18 3.96 -7.40 10.25
C SER A 18 2.75 -8.19 10.73
N ASN A 19 1.78 -7.55 11.39
CA ASN A 19 0.55 -8.20 11.87
C ASN A 19 -0.69 -7.86 11.03
N VAL A 20 -0.52 -7.09 9.95
CA VAL A 20 -1.63 -6.68 9.08
C VAL A 20 -1.95 -7.83 8.13
N THR A 21 -3.21 -8.25 8.11
CA THR A 21 -3.71 -9.32 7.24
C THR A 21 -4.60 -8.82 6.10
N ASN A 22 -5.14 -7.59 6.19
CA ASN A 22 -6.01 -7.01 5.18
C ASN A 22 -5.54 -5.59 4.87
N MET A 23 -5.28 -5.33 3.58
CA MET A 23 -4.90 -4.01 3.07
C MET A 23 -5.85 -3.52 1.96
N GLU A 24 -7.04 -4.11 1.88
CA GLU A 24 -8.01 -3.83 0.83
C GLU A 24 -8.29 -2.32 0.74
N TYR A 25 -8.21 -1.79 -0.49
CA TYR A 25 -8.42 -0.37 -0.79
C TYR A 25 -7.58 0.62 0.05
N MET A 26 -6.46 0.19 0.64
CA MET A 26 -5.76 1.00 1.65
C MET A 26 -5.32 2.38 1.13
N PHE A 27 -4.86 2.47 -0.11
CA PHE A 27 -4.44 3.70 -0.79
C PHE A 27 -5.28 3.97 -2.06
N TYR A 28 -6.49 3.40 -2.15
CA TYR A 28 -7.36 3.61 -3.29
C TYR A 28 -7.64 5.10 -3.47
N ASN A 29 -7.42 5.63 -4.69
CA ASN A 29 -7.55 7.06 -5.01
C ASN A 29 -6.70 8.01 -4.13
N ALA A 30 -5.64 7.54 -3.48
CA ALA A 30 -4.65 8.41 -2.81
C ALA A 30 -3.69 9.01 -3.85
N THR A 31 -4.19 9.95 -4.65
CA THR A 31 -3.53 10.42 -5.88
C THR A 31 -2.16 11.08 -5.66
N SER A 32 -1.92 11.73 -4.52
CA SER A 32 -0.61 12.33 -4.21
C SER A 32 0.36 11.37 -3.53
N PHE A 33 -0.06 10.16 -3.14
CA PHE A 33 0.80 9.25 -2.39
C PHE A 33 1.87 8.63 -3.30
N ASN A 34 3.14 8.92 -3.03
CA ASN A 34 4.28 8.47 -3.83
C ASN A 34 5.50 8.04 -2.99
N GLN A 35 5.29 7.69 -1.72
CA GLN A 35 6.38 7.28 -0.84
C GLN A 35 6.90 5.87 -1.17
N ASP A 36 8.19 5.66 -0.95
CA ASP A 36 8.80 4.35 -1.08
C ASP A 36 8.44 3.46 0.12
N ILE A 37 7.61 2.46 -0.15
CA ILE A 37 7.19 1.44 0.82
C ILE A 37 7.58 0.03 0.34
N SER A 38 8.54 -0.07 -0.59
CA SER A 38 9.03 -1.36 -1.10
C SER A 38 9.62 -2.26 -0.01
N SER A 39 10.03 -1.67 1.12
CA SER A 39 10.59 -2.36 2.29
C SER A 39 9.54 -2.96 3.24
N TRP A 40 8.25 -2.72 3.01
CA TRP A 40 7.19 -3.25 3.86
C TRP A 40 7.14 -4.78 3.78
N ASN A 41 7.18 -5.44 4.94
CA ASN A 41 6.91 -6.88 5.02
C ASN A 41 5.40 -7.12 4.92
N VAL A 42 4.97 -7.66 3.77
CA VAL A 42 3.56 -7.95 3.44
C VAL A 42 3.26 -9.45 3.44
N ASP A 43 4.12 -10.29 4.02
CA ASP A 43 3.99 -11.76 3.99
C ASP A 43 2.69 -12.27 4.65
N ASN A 44 2.16 -11.51 5.61
CA ASN A 44 0.94 -11.85 6.35
C ASN A 44 -0.33 -11.28 5.73
N VAL A 45 -0.22 -10.48 4.67
CA VAL A 45 -1.38 -9.86 4.00
C VAL A 45 -2.07 -10.92 3.14
N LEU A 46 -3.36 -11.12 3.38
CA LEU A 46 -4.23 -12.06 2.66
C LEU A 46 -5.14 -11.35 1.66
N ASP A 47 -5.62 -10.16 2.02
CA ASP A 47 -6.52 -9.36 1.18
C ASP A 47 -5.77 -8.16 0.58
N CYS A 48 -5.52 -8.21 -0.74
CA CYS A 48 -4.78 -7.17 -1.49
C CYS A 48 -5.59 -6.50 -2.60
N ASN A 49 -6.92 -6.54 -2.57
CA ASN A 49 -7.70 -5.96 -3.67
C ASN A 49 -7.52 -4.43 -3.70
N ASP A 50 -7.23 -3.92 -4.90
CA ASP A 50 -7.25 -2.49 -5.22
C ASP A 50 -6.47 -1.57 -4.27
N ILE A 51 -5.41 -2.07 -3.61
CA ILE A 51 -4.62 -1.30 -2.63
C ILE A 51 -4.18 0.06 -3.21
N PHE A 52 -3.68 0.03 -4.44
CA PHE A 52 -3.04 1.18 -5.10
C PHE A 52 -3.81 1.69 -6.32
N ASN A 53 -5.03 1.21 -6.55
CA ASN A 53 -5.83 1.63 -7.71
C ASN A 53 -6.15 3.13 -7.59
N GLY A 54 -5.82 3.90 -8.63
CA GLY A 54 -5.95 5.36 -8.63
C GLY A 54 -4.97 6.11 -7.70
N SER A 55 -3.98 5.43 -7.11
CA SER A 55 -2.93 6.08 -6.31
C SER A 55 -1.79 6.62 -7.18
N GLY A 56 -0.99 7.55 -6.64
CA GLY A 56 0.19 8.11 -7.31
C GLY A 56 1.46 7.27 -7.23
N ILE A 57 1.40 6.06 -6.65
CA ILE A 57 2.58 5.28 -6.33
C ILE A 57 3.26 4.72 -7.58
N LEU A 58 4.58 4.81 -7.64
CA LEU A 58 5.37 4.20 -8.71
C LEU A 58 5.50 2.69 -8.52
N ALA A 59 5.61 1.93 -9.60
CA ALA A 59 5.79 0.47 -9.54
C ALA A 59 7.02 0.06 -8.72
N ALA A 60 8.12 0.83 -8.78
CA ALA A 60 9.34 0.58 -8.02
C ALA A 60 9.21 0.82 -6.51
N TYR A 61 8.17 1.54 -6.07
CA TYR A 61 7.91 1.87 -4.67
C TYR A 61 6.87 0.97 -4.02
N LYS A 62 6.34 -0.01 -4.78
CA LYS A 62 5.35 -0.97 -4.30
C LYS A 62 6.05 -2.12 -3.52
N PRO A 63 5.44 -2.61 -2.43
CA PRO A 63 5.85 -3.86 -1.81
C PRO A 63 5.57 -5.05 -2.74
N SER A 64 6.27 -6.16 -2.53
CA SER A 64 6.06 -7.41 -3.27
C SER A 64 5.01 -8.28 -2.56
N PHE A 65 3.78 -8.31 -3.05
CA PHE A 65 2.73 -9.17 -2.52
C PHE A 65 2.84 -10.57 -3.13
N THR A 66 3.37 -11.53 -2.39
CA THR A 66 3.52 -12.92 -2.86
C THR A 66 2.36 -13.83 -2.48
N SER A 67 1.58 -13.46 -1.48
CA SER A 67 0.43 -14.20 -0.94
C SER A 67 -0.89 -13.89 -1.65
N CYS A 68 -0.95 -12.76 -2.35
CA CYS A 68 -2.12 -12.35 -3.12
C CYS A 68 -1.95 -12.79 -4.56
N SER A 69 -2.71 -13.81 -4.97
CA SER A 69 -2.80 -14.23 -6.36
C SER A 69 -3.58 -13.19 -7.15
N ASP A 70 -2.99 -12.70 -8.25
CA ASP A 70 -3.67 -11.88 -9.27
C ASP A 70 -4.94 -12.54 -9.82
#